data_AF-A0A6P0V7I3-F1
#
_entry.id   AF-A0A6P0V7I3-F1
#
_cell.length_a   1.000
_cell.length_b   1.000
_cell.length_c   1.000
_cell.angle_alpha   90.00
_cell.angle_beta   90.00
_cell.angle_gamma   90.00
#
_symmetry.space_group_name_H-M   'P 1'
#
loop_
_entity.id
_entity.type
_entity.pdbx_description
1 polymer ?
#
loop_
_entity_poly.entity_id
_entity_poly.type
_entity_poly.pdbx_seq_one_letter_code
_entity_poly.pdbx_strand_id
1 'polypeptide(L)' 'MIQNINVEGLKPEQIKQILAMVEAFKAKNKTNKTETEIDMIEYLLDNPIHVDNLEFLTREDIYDRK' A
#
# COMPACT_ATOMS: atom_id res chain seq x y z
N MET A 1 6.46 12.76 -0.07
CA MET A 1 5.77 13.82 -0.82
C MET A 1 4.63 14.36 0.04
N ILE A 2 4.58 15.67 0.29
CA ILE A 2 3.45 16.31 0.96
C ILE A 2 2.49 16.77 -0.15
N GLN A 3 1.23 16.34 -0.11
CA GLN A 3 0.19 16.82 -1.03
C GLN A 3 -0.56 17.96 -0.34
N ASN A 4 -0.42 19.17 -0.88
CA ASN A 4 -1.19 20.34 -0.42
C ASN A 4 -2.53 20.36 -1.15
N ILE A 5 -3.63 20.39 -0.40
CA ILE A 5 -4.97 20.52 -0.96
C ILE A 5 -5.31 22.01 -1.00
N ASN A 6 -5.59 22.55 -2.20
CA ASN A 6 -6.12 23.91 -2.32
C ASN A 6 -7.58 23.93 -1.85
N VAL A 7 -7.89 24.77 -0.87
CA VAL A 7 -9.23 24.90 -0.26
C VAL A 7 -9.89 26.25 -0.55
N GLU A 8 -9.32 27.06 -1.45
CA GLU A 8 -9.93 28.31 -1.89
C GLU A 8 -11.32 28.08 -2.49
N GLY A 9 -12.29 28.90 -2.07
CA GLY A 9 -13.69 28.80 -2.50
C GLY A 9 -14.56 27.81 -1.72
N LEU A 10 -14.00 27.02 -0.80
CA LEU A 10 -14.77 26.14 0.08
C LEU A 10 -15.34 26.89 1.28
N LYS A 11 -16.57 26.54 1.67
CA LYS A 11 -17.16 27.05 2.91
C LYS A 11 -16.44 26.44 4.12
N PRO A 12 -16.34 27.15 5.25
CA PRO A 12 -15.73 26.62 6.48
C PRO A 12 -16.28 25.27 6.93
N GLU A 13 -17.57 25.03 6.71
CA GLU A 13 -18.22 23.75 7.02
C GLU A 13 -17.71 22.58 6.16
N GLN A 14 -17.46 22.84 4.87
CA GLN A 14 -16.93 21.83 3.95
C GLN A 14 -15.48 21.49 4.30
N ILE A 15 -14.70 22.49 4.70
CA ILE A 15 -13.32 22.29 5.19
C ILE A 15 -13.32 21.42 6.45
N LYS A 16 -14.24 21.67 7.39
CA LYS A 16 -14.39 20.84 8.60
C LYS A 16 -14.73 19.38 8.27
N GLN A 17 -15.61 19.15 7.30
CA GLN A 17 -15.96 17.79 6.87
C GLN A 17 -14.77 17.06 6.24
N ILE A 18 -13.99 17.75 5.40
CA ILE A 18 -12.77 17.19 4.79
C ILE A 18 -11.75 16.82 5.87
N LEU A 19 -11.53 17.71 6.85
CA LEU A 19 -10.61 17.42 7.96
C LEU A 19 -11.05 16.21 8.79
N ALA A 20 -12.34 16.12 9.12
CA ALA A 20 -12.89 14.98 9.85
C ALA A 20 -12.74 13.66 9.08
N MET A 21 -12.96 13.65 7.76
CA MET A 21 -12.70 12.49 6.93
C MET A 21 -11.22 12.12 6.94
N VAL A 22 -10.31 13.08 6.73
CA VAL A 22 -8.86 12.83 6.71
C VAL A 22 -8.37 12.24 8.04
N GLU A 23 -8.86 12.74 9.17
CA GLU A 23 -8.52 12.19 10.48
C GLU A 23 -9.04 10.76 10.66
N ALA A 24 -10.28 10.47 10.26
CA ALA A 24 -10.84 9.12 10.33
C ALA A 24 -10.05 8.14 9.44
N PHE A 25 -9.66 8.55 8.24
CA PHE A 25 -8.81 7.75 7.34
C PHE A 25 -7.41 7.52 7.92
N LYS A 26 -6.79 8.56 8.50
CA LYS A 26 -5.48 8.41 9.18
C LYS A 26 -5.56 7.46 10.37
N ALA A 27 -6.63 7.55 11.17
CA ALA A 27 -6.85 6.65 12.29
C ALA A 27 -6.97 5.21 11.81
N LYS A 28 -7.85 4.94 10.82
CA LYS A 28 -8.03 3.62 10.22
C LYS A 28 -6.74 3.04 9.63
N ASN A 29 -5.96 3.86 8.90
CA ASN A 29 -4.69 3.41 8.32
C ASN A 29 -3.61 3.15 9.38
N LYS A 30 -3.65 3.86 10.52
CA LYS A 30 -2.77 3.55 11.66
C LYS A 30 -3.17 2.24 12.33
N THR A 31 -4.46 1.92 12.44
CA THR A 31 -4.93 0.62 12.95
C THR A 31 -4.66 -0.53 11.99
N ASN A 32 -4.62 -0.28 10.67
CA ASN A 32 -4.26 -1.31 9.68
C ASN A 32 -2.74 -1.50 9.54
N LYS A 33 -1.90 -0.57 10.03
CA LYS A 33 -0.43 -0.73 10.05
C LYS A 33 0.07 -1.79 11.05
N THR A 34 -0.81 -2.35 11.87
CA THR A 34 -0.52 -3.53 12.69
C THR A 34 -0.68 -4.85 11.94
N GLU A 35 -1.17 -4.82 10.69
CA GLU A 35 -0.98 -5.97 9.79
C GLU A 35 0.52 -6.05 9.49
N THR A 36 1.13 -7.16 9.88
CA THR A 36 2.54 -7.46 9.61
C THR A 36 2.80 -7.17 8.13
N GLU A 37 3.75 -6.28 7.83
CA GLU A 37 4.23 -6.11 6.45
C GLU A 37 4.78 -7.47 6.02
N ILE A 38 3.99 -8.22 5.27
CA ILE A 38 4.43 -9.49 4.70
C ILE A 38 5.38 -9.12 3.56
N ASP A 39 6.66 -9.48 3.70
CA ASP A 39 7.56 -9.47 2.55
C ASP A 39 7.01 -10.48 1.55
N MET A 40 6.37 -9.96 0.50
CA MET A 40 5.74 -10.78 -0.52
C MET A 40 6.76 -11.68 -1.23
N ILE A 41 8.03 -11.29 -1.30
CA ILE A 41 9.08 -12.13 -1.90
C ILE A 41 9.37 -13.31 -0.98
N GLU A 42 9.56 -13.07 0.32
CA GLU A 42 9.79 -14.13 1.31
C GLU A 42 8.59 -15.08 1.38
N TYR A 43 7.37 -14.55 1.40
CA TYR A 43 6.15 -15.35 1.40
C TYR A 43 6.02 -16.25 0.16
N LEU A 44 6.36 -15.74 -1.04
CA LEU A 44 6.29 -16.49 -2.29
C LEU A 44 7.44 -17.50 -2.45
N LEU A 45 8.58 -17.30 -1.78
CA LEU A 45 9.63 -18.31 -1.68
C LEU A 45 9.19 -19.49 -0.81
N ASP A 46 8.55 -19.21 0.33
CA ASP A 46 8.03 -20.25 1.22
C ASP A 46 6.76 -20.92 0.68
N ASN A 47 5.95 -20.20 -0.10
CA ASN A 47 4.68 -20.65 -0.66
C ASN A 47 4.66 -20.43 -2.18
N PRO A 48 5.42 -21.22 -2.95
CA PRO A 48 5.51 -21.04 -4.39
C PRO A 48 4.15 -21.28 -5.05
N ILE A 49 3.68 -20.28 -5.78
CA ILE A 49 2.49 -20.42 -6.62
C ILE A 49 2.86 -21.34 -7.77
N HIS A 50 2.15 -22.45 -7.91
CA HIS A 50 2.27 -23.31 -9.08
C HIS A 50 1.66 -22.58 -10.28
N VAL A 51 2.51 -22.03 -11.13
CA VAL A 51 2.12 -21.49 -12.43
C VAL A 51 2.26 -22.64 -13.43
N ASP A 52 1.16 -23.06 -14.05
CA ASP A 52 1.17 -24.18 -14.99
C ASP A 52 2.24 -23.95 -16.09
N ASN A 53 3.15 -24.91 -16.22
CA ASN A 53 4.15 -25.07 -17.28
C ASN A 53 5.33 -24.08 -17.38
N LEU A 54 5.79 -23.49 -16.28
CA LEU A 54 7.10 -22.82 -16.22
C LEU A 54 7.96 -23.42 -15.11
N GLU A 55 9.20 -23.77 -15.45
CA GLU A 55 10.23 -24.21 -14.49
C GLU A 55 10.38 -23.14 -13.40
N PHE A 56 10.45 -23.55 -12.12
CA PHE A 56 10.47 -22.61 -10.99
C PHE A 56 11.65 -21.64 -11.15
N LEU A 57 11.34 -20.34 -11.27
CA LEU A 57 12.37 -19.30 -11.37
C LEU A 57 13.08 -19.14 -10.03
N THR A 58 14.40 -19.15 -10.03
CA THR A 58 15.21 -18.90 -8.84
C THR A 58 15.25 -17.40 -8.52
N ARG A 59 15.70 -17.06 -7.30
CA ARG A 59 15.82 -15.65 -6.87
C ARG A 59 16.75 -14.89 -7.81
N GLU A 60 17.83 -15.53 -8.21
CA GLU A 60 18.84 -15.01 -9.13
C GLU A 60 18.24 -14.68 -10.51
N ASP A 61 17.37 -15.54 -11.04
CA ASP A 61 16.69 -15.33 -12.34
C ASP A 61 15.76 -14.11 -12.36
N ILE A 62 15.21 -13.71 -11.21
CA ILE A 62 14.30 -12.58 -11.08
C ILE A 62 15.08 -11.25 -11.08
N TYR A 63 16.24 -11.21 -10.41
CA TYR A 63 17.02 -9.98 -10.27
C TYR A 63 17.91 -9.66 -11.47
N ASP A 64 18.27 -10.65 -12.30
CA ASP A 64 19.13 -10.46 -13.48
C ASP A 64 18.39 -10.13 -14.79
N ARG A 65 17.06 -9.96 -14.76
CA ARG A 65 16.30 -9.44 -15.90
C ARG A 65 16.55 -7.94 -16.09
N LYS A 66 17.58 -7.61 -16.89
CA LYS A 66 17.78 -6.28 -17.47
C LYS A 66 16.76 -5.96 -18.56
#